data_AF-A0AB36E7W7-F1
#
_entry.id   AF-A0AB36E7W7-F1
#
_cell.length_a   1.000
_cell.length_b   1.000
_cell.length_c   1.000
_cell.angle_alpha   90.00
_cell.angle_beta   90.00
_cell.angle_gamma   90.00
#
_symmetry.space_group_name_H-M   'P 1'
#
loop_
_entity.id
_entity.type
_entity.pdbx_description
1 polymer ?
#
loop_
_entity_poly.entity_id
_entity_poly.type
_entity_poly.pdbx_seq_one_letter_code
_entity_poly.pdbx_strand_id
1 'polypeptide(L)'
;MSNLKGIVHQKNREIMTGRIAIGALLVICLVLCAIIFTAPSRLMIYNPPDLRAGSQRPWWEVPKSTVYAFAYQTFQQLNRWMENGEEEYKLNIERNKAFITPSCQEFLKKDYYDRLSNGELRERARGVYEIVGRGFKDNSVIVHSPDSWTVNLDLSVDEYFKDEPVKRVLTRFPVNIVRMETDLQNNPWGLGFNCYSSIPLRLEAKEFREGDNQ
;
A
#
# COMPACT_ATOMS: atom_id res chain seq x y z
N MET A 1 -64.11 0.94 -44.64
CA MET A 1 -62.82 1.63 -44.77
C MET A 1 -62.46 2.55 -43.58
N SER A 2 -63.35 2.79 -42.61
CA SER A 2 -63.07 3.67 -41.44
C SER A 2 -62.16 3.02 -40.37
N ASN A 3 -62.42 1.75 -40.01
CA ASN A 3 -61.67 1.05 -38.95
C ASN A 3 -60.19 0.78 -39.28
N LEU A 4 -59.86 0.54 -40.55
CA LEU A 4 -58.48 0.27 -40.99
C LEU A 4 -57.59 1.52 -40.84
N LYS A 5 -58.12 2.72 -41.11
CA LYS A 5 -57.39 3.98 -40.92
C LYS A 5 -57.11 4.24 -39.44
N GLY A 6 -58.07 3.92 -38.56
CA GLY A 6 -57.89 4.01 -37.11
C GLY A 6 -56.78 3.09 -36.59
N ILE A 7 -56.75 1.83 -37.03
CA ILE A 7 -55.72 0.84 -36.65
C ILE A 7 -54.33 1.27 -37.17
N VAL A 8 -54.23 1.76 -38.41
CA VAL A 8 -52.98 2.28 -38.98
C VAL A 8 -52.49 3.51 -38.23
N HIS A 9 -53.38 4.45 -37.88
CA HIS A 9 -53.02 5.62 -37.08
C HIS A 9 -52.55 5.24 -35.67
N GLN A 10 -53.21 4.25 -35.03
CA GLN A 10 -52.80 3.74 -33.73
C GLN A 10 -51.39 3.10 -33.79
N LYS A 11 -51.12 2.25 -34.78
CA LYS A 11 -49.82 1.60 -34.97
C LYS A 11 -48.71 2.59 -35.31
N ASN A 12 -48.99 3.60 -36.14
CA ASN A 12 -48.04 4.68 -36.42
C ASN A 12 -47.73 5.50 -35.17
N ARG A 13 -48.71 5.75 -34.30
CA ARG A 13 -48.48 6.42 -33.02
C ARG A 13 -47.60 5.57 -32.10
N GLU A 14 -47.84 4.27 -32.00
CA GLU A 14 -47.01 3.33 -31.23
C GLU A 14 -45.55 3.30 -31.75
N ILE A 15 -45.35 3.26 -33.07
CA ILE A 15 -44.02 3.29 -33.69
C ILE A 15 -43.32 4.64 -33.44
N MET A 16 -44.04 5.75 -33.57
CA MET A 16 -43.49 7.09 -33.30
C MET A 16 -43.11 7.26 -31.83
N THR A 17 -43.94 6.80 -30.90
CA THR A 17 -43.61 6.80 -29.47
C THR A 17 -42.39 5.91 -29.18
N GLY A 18 -42.27 4.76 -29.84
CA GLY A 18 -41.11 3.87 -29.71
C GLY A 18 -39.82 4.51 -30.21
N ARG A 19 -39.85 5.20 -31.36
CA ARG A 19 -38.68 5.91 -31.91
C ARG A 19 -38.24 7.07 -31.01
N ILE A 20 -39.19 7.82 -30.46
CA ILE A 20 -38.90 8.89 -29.51
C ILE A 20 -38.28 8.29 -28.23
N ALA A 21 -38.82 7.19 -27.72
CA ALA A 21 -38.28 6.51 -26.55
C ALA A 21 -36.85 5.99 -26.76
N ILE A 22 -36.58 5.35 -27.91
CA ILE A 22 -35.22 4.87 -28.26
C ILE A 22 -34.26 6.04 -28.43
N GLY A 23 -34.68 7.11 -29.11
CA GLY A 23 -33.87 8.32 -29.27
C GLY A 23 -33.52 8.95 -27.93
N ALA A 24 -34.49 9.05 -27.02
CA ALA A 24 -34.26 9.55 -25.66
C ALA A 24 -33.30 8.65 -24.88
N LEU A 25 -33.46 7.33 -24.95
CA LEU A 25 -32.56 6.37 -24.30
C LEU A 25 -31.12 6.49 -24.82
N LEU A 26 -30.95 6.67 -26.12
CA LEU A 26 -29.64 6.81 -26.76
C LEU A 26 -28.94 8.09 -26.27
N VAL A 27 -29.66 9.20 -26.17
CA VAL A 27 -29.13 10.45 -25.60
C VAL A 27 -28.70 10.25 -24.14
N ILE A 28 -29.51 9.55 -23.33
CA ILE A 28 -29.15 9.24 -21.94
C ILE A 28 -27.86 8.41 -21.88
N CYS A 29 -27.73 7.37 -22.71
CA CYS A 29 -26.52 6.56 -22.77
C CYS A 29 -25.28 7.38 -23.15
N LEU A 30 -25.39 8.29 -24.12
CA LEU A 30 -24.27 9.16 -24.51
C LEU A 30 -23.85 10.09 -23.37
N VAL A 31 -24.80 10.66 -22.63
CA VAL A 31 -24.53 11.49 -21.45
C VAL A 31 -23.81 10.67 -20.37
N LEU A 32 -24.28 9.46 -20.08
CA LEU A 32 -23.63 8.57 -19.10
C LEU A 32 -22.19 8.20 -19.50
N CYS A 33 -21.96 7.87 -20.77
CA CYS A 33 -20.61 7.61 -21.28
C CYS A 33 -19.69 8.82 -21.13
N ALA A 34 -20.19 10.02 -21.43
CA ALA A 34 -19.42 11.25 -21.27
C ALA A 34 -19.05 11.50 -19.78
N ILE A 35 -19.99 11.28 -18.87
CA ILE A 35 -19.75 11.39 -17.41
C ILE A 35 -18.68 10.39 -16.96
N ILE A 36 -18.76 9.13 -17.38
CA ILE A 36 -17.78 8.10 -17.02
C ILE A 36 -16.38 8.45 -17.56
N PHE A 37 -16.28 8.96 -18.79
CA PHE A 37 -15.00 9.29 -19.40
C PHE A 37 -14.36 10.55 -18.80
N THR A 38 -15.17 11.45 -18.24
CA THR A 38 -14.71 12.68 -17.57
C THR A 38 -14.55 12.52 -16.06
N ALA A 39 -14.97 11.38 -15.50
CA ALA A 39 -14.86 11.12 -14.09
C ALA A 39 -13.37 11.07 -13.67
N PRO A 40 -12.97 11.79 -12.60
CA PRO A 40 -11.59 11.81 -12.15
C PRO A 40 -11.15 10.42 -11.68
N SER A 41 -9.99 9.96 -12.15
CA SER A 41 -9.40 8.65 -11.82
C SER A 41 -8.93 8.52 -10.37
N ARG A 42 -8.97 9.62 -9.60
CA ARG A 42 -8.68 9.64 -8.17
C ARG A 42 -9.79 10.41 -7.45
N LEU A 43 -10.69 9.67 -6.83
CA LEU A 43 -11.66 10.21 -5.89
C LEU A 43 -11.01 10.24 -4.49
N MET A 44 -10.56 11.40 -4.04
CA MET A 44 -10.20 11.58 -2.63
C MET A 44 -11.48 11.62 -1.80
N ILE A 45 -11.90 10.46 -1.30
CA ILE A 45 -12.99 10.34 -0.34
C ILE A 45 -12.44 10.76 1.03
N TYR A 46 -12.83 11.94 1.51
CA TYR A 46 -12.65 12.27 2.91
C TYR A 46 -13.70 11.49 3.70
N ASN A 47 -13.37 10.27 4.09
CA ASN A 47 -14.23 9.46 4.94
C ASN A 47 -14.04 9.96 6.38
N PRO A 48 -14.99 10.69 6.97
CA PRO A 48 -14.89 11.03 8.37
C PRO A 48 -14.86 9.72 9.17
N PRO A 49 -13.95 9.56 10.14
CA PRO A 49 -13.90 8.35 10.96
C PRO A 49 -15.23 8.16 11.70
N ASP A 50 -15.65 6.90 11.84
CA ASP A 50 -16.80 6.40 12.60
C ASP A 50 -17.39 7.43 13.61
N LEU A 51 -18.54 7.99 13.26
CA LEU A 51 -19.23 9.04 14.02
C LEU A 51 -19.81 8.57 15.36
N ARG A 52 -19.64 7.31 15.77
CA ARG A 52 -19.98 6.89 17.14
C ARG A 52 -19.03 7.48 18.19
N ALA A 53 -17.85 7.95 17.76
CA ALA A 53 -16.96 8.80 18.55
C ALA A 53 -16.43 9.90 17.62
N GLY A 54 -17.04 11.09 17.69
CA GLY A 54 -16.68 12.23 16.83
C GLY A 54 -15.17 12.40 16.72
N SER A 55 -14.62 12.13 15.53
CA SER A 55 -13.19 12.28 15.28
C SER A 55 -12.85 13.75 15.07
N GLN A 56 -12.77 14.49 16.16
CA GLN A 56 -12.01 15.72 16.22
C GLN A 56 -10.53 15.32 16.16
N ARG A 57 -10.01 15.12 14.94
CA ARG A 57 -8.58 14.94 14.71
C ARG A 57 -8.03 16.19 14.03
N PRO A 58 -6.91 16.73 14.50
CA PRO A 58 -6.23 17.79 13.78
C PRO A 58 -5.87 17.35 12.37
N TRP A 59 -6.10 18.21 11.37
CA TRP A 59 -5.88 17.86 9.96
C TRP A 59 -4.40 17.54 9.63
N TRP A 60 -3.48 18.00 10.47
CA TRP A 60 -2.03 17.76 10.35
C TRP A 60 -1.58 16.43 10.96
N GLU A 61 -2.42 15.78 11.77
CA GLU A 61 -2.10 14.52 12.44
C GLU A 61 -2.19 13.35 11.46
N VAL A 62 -1.08 12.63 11.29
CA VAL A 62 -1.05 11.41 10.47
C VAL A 62 -1.48 10.22 11.34
N PRO A 63 -2.50 9.45 10.95
CA PRO A 63 -2.92 8.28 11.72
C PRO A 63 -1.79 7.25 11.86
N LYS A 64 -1.61 6.69 13.07
CA LYS A 64 -0.61 5.64 13.33
C LYS A 64 -0.71 4.45 12.36
N SER A 65 -1.93 4.06 11.99
CA SER A 65 -2.15 2.99 11.00
C SER A 65 -1.54 3.31 9.64
N THR A 66 -1.64 4.57 9.20
CA THR A 66 -1.04 5.06 7.95
C THR A 66 0.49 5.03 8.04
N VAL A 67 1.06 5.52 9.15
CA VAL A 67 2.51 5.49 9.40
C VAL A 67 3.04 4.04 9.41
N TYR A 68 2.32 3.12 10.06
CA TYR A 68 2.67 1.70 10.07
C TYR A 68 2.60 1.08 8.68
N ALA A 69 1.52 1.32 7.94
CA ALA A 69 1.34 0.79 6.59
C ALA A 69 2.45 1.25 5.65
N PHE A 70 2.78 2.55 5.69
CA PHE A 70 3.92 3.12 4.96
C PHE A 70 5.23 2.41 5.33
N ALA A 71 5.54 2.33 6.63
CA ALA A 71 6.77 1.70 7.12
C ALA A 71 6.90 0.25 6.65
N TYR A 72 5.83 -0.54 6.79
CA TYR A 72 5.82 -1.95 6.40
C TYR A 72 5.99 -2.14 4.88
N GLN A 73 5.28 -1.35 4.08
CA GLN A 73 5.35 -1.44 2.61
C GLN A 73 6.73 -1.04 2.10
N THR A 74 7.26 0.10 2.54
CA THR A 74 8.59 0.56 2.13
C THR A 74 9.69 -0.40 2.60
N PHE A 75 9.59 -0.94 3.83
CA PHE A 75 10.55 -1.92 4.32
C PHE A 75 10.57 -3.19 3.46
N GLN A 76 9.40 -3.73 3.10
CA GLN A 76 9.32 -4.88 2.19
C GLN A 76 9.88 -4.57 0.81
N GLN A 77 9.53 -3.41 0.23
CA GLN A 77 10.01 -3.01 -1.09
C GLN A 77 11.53 -2.85 -1.13
N LEU A 78 12.15 -2.46 -0.02
CA LEU A 78 13.61 -2.37 0.11
C LEU A 78 14.28 -3.73 0.32
N ASN A 79 13.72 -4.57 1.19
CA ASN A 79 14.39 -5.76 1.72
C ASN A 79 13.94 -7.09 1.10
N ARG A 80 13.15 -7.05 0.03
CA ARG A 80 12.69 -8.26 -0.68
C ARG A 80 13.31 -8.35 -2.06
N TRP A 81 13.85 -9.51 -2.39
CA TRP A 81 14.37 -9.85 -3.72
C TRP A 81 14.19 -11.34 -3.97
N MET A 82 13.88 -11.71 -5.21
CA MET A 82 13.38 -13.04 -5.53
C MET A 82 14.46 -14.00 -6.01
N GLU A 83 15.52 -13.51 -6.66
CA GLU A 83 16.52 -14.36 -7.32
C GLU A 83 17.95 -13.94 -6.95
N ASN A 84 18.28 -12.66 -7.10
CA ASN A 84 19.65 -12.17 -6.89
C ASN A 84 19.69 -10.83 -6.16
N GLY A 85 20.10 -10.89 -4.89
CA GLY A 85 20.26 -9.70 -4.05
C GLY A 85 21.29 -8.69 -4.57
N GLU A 86 22.27 -9.08 -5.39
CA GLU A 86 23.28 -8.14 -5.92
C GLU A 86 22.65 -7.11 -6.87
N GLU A 87 21.73 -7.56 -7.72
CA GLU A 87 21.07 -6.69 -8.69
C GLU A 87 19.82 -6.05 -8.10
N GLU A 88 18.98 -6.86 -7.46
CA GLU A 88 17.66 -6.44 -7.00
C GLU A 88 17.73 -5.48 -5.80
N TYR A 89 18.65 -5.68 -4.85
CA TYR A 89 18.72 -4.78 -3.69
C TYR A 89 19.12 -3.36 -4.10
N LYS A 90 20.12 -3.23 -4.98
CA LYS A 90 20.53 -1.94 -5.54
C LYS A 90 19.39 -1.28 -6.30
N LEU A 91 18.66 -2.06 -7.12
CA LEU A 91 17.51 -1.56 -7.87
C LEU A 91 16.36 -1.12 -6.96
N ASN A 92 16.10 -1.85 -5.88
CA ASN A 92 15.09 -1.52 -4.89
C ASN A 92 15.40 -0.19 -4.20
N ILE A 93 16.66 0.08 -3.85
CA ILE A 93 17.07 1.37 -3.27
C ILE A 93 16.74 2.52 -4.23
N GLU A 94 17.05 2.38 -5.52
CA GLU A 94 16.78 3.42 -6.51
C GLU A 94 15.29 3.59 -6.80
N ARG A 95 14.52 2.50 -6.90
CA ARG A 95 13.06 2.55 -7.08
C ARG A 95 12.33 3.24 -5.94
N ASN A 96 12.85 3.10 -4.71
CA ASN A 96 12.23 3.64 -3.50
C ASN A 96 12.81 5.01 -3.08
N LYS A 97 13.62 5.65 -3.93
CA LYS A 97 14.28 6.93 -3.63
C LYS A 97 13.32 8.03 -3.18
N ALA A 98 12.09 8.05 -3.70
CA ALA A 98 11.07 9.04 -3.31
C ALA A 98 10.48 8.81 -1.91
N PHE A 99 10.63 7.60 -1.35
CA PHE A 99 10.08 7.19 -0.06
C PHE A 99 11.11 7.17 1.07
N ILE A 100 12.41 7.25 0.76
CA ILE A 100 13.49 7.20 1.76
C ILE A 100 14.13 8.58 1.95
N THR A 101 14.64 8.86 3.14
CA THR A 101 15.40 10.10 3.39
C THR A 101 16.79 10.02 2.72
N PRO A 102 17.44 11.16 2.41
CA PRO A 102 18.80 11.15 1.86
C PRO A 102 19.83 10.43 2.75
N SER A 103 19.71 10.59 4.08
CA SER A 103 20.55 9.88 5.04
C SER A 103 20.33 8.36 4.99
N CYS A 104 19.07 7.93 4.88
CA CYS A 104 18.74 6.51 4.76
C CYS A 104 19.21 5.94 3.42
N GLN A 105 19.16 6.71 2.33
CA GLN A 105 19.71 6.28 1.04
C GLN A 105 21.21 5.99 1.13
N GLU A 106 21.99 6.86 1.76
CA GLU A 106 23.44 6.63 1.94
C GLU A 106 23.72 5.45 2.87
N PHE A 107 22.94 5.29 3.94
CA PHE A 107 23.00 4.11 4.81
C PHE A 107 22.77 2.80 4.02
N LEU A 108 21.71 2.74 3.20
CA LEU A 108 21.36 1.56 2.42
C LEU A 108 22.41 1.24 1.34
N LYS A 109 22.98 2.27 0.69
CA LYS A 109 24.10 2.09 -0.25
C LYS A 109 25.31 1.46 0.44
N LYS A 110 25.65 1.91 1.65
CA LYS A 110 26.73 1.34 2.43
C LYS A 110 26.41 -0.12 2.81
N ASP A 111 25.23 -0.39 3.36
CA ASP A 111 24.77 -1.74 3.70
C ASP A 111 24.83 -2.69 2.49
N TYR A 112 24.45 -2.21 1.29
CA TYR A 112 24.60 -2.97 0.05
C TYR A 112 26.05 -3.40 -0.20
N TYR A 113 27.02 -2.48 -0.15
CA TYR A 113 28.42 -2.81 -0.40
C TYR A 113 29.02 -3.71 0.68
N ASP A 114 28.66 -3.50 1.95
CA ASP A 114 29.09 -4.35 3.06
C ASP A 114 28.60 -5.79 2.84
N ARG A 115 27.30 -5.98 2.53
CA ARG A 115 26.71 -7.30 2.23
C ARG A 115 27.29 -7.95 0.98
N LEU A 116 27.56 -7.17 -0.06
CA LEU A 116 28.19 -7.64 -1.29
C LEU A 116 29.57 -8.22 -0.97
N SER A 117 30.38 -7.49 -0.19
CA SER A 117 31.73 -7.93 0.20
C SER A 117 31.73 -9.20 1.07
N ASN A 118 30.68 -9.40 1.87
CA ASN A 118 30.50 -10.59 2.71
C ASN A 118 29.89 -11.79 1.96
N GLY A 119 29.51 -11.65 0.69
CA GLY A 119 28.83 -12.71 -0.07
C GLY A 119 27.40 -13.00 0.42
N GLU A 120 26.74 -12.03 1.04
CA GLU A 120 25.39 -12.16 1.59
C GLU A 120 24.26 -11.94 0.57
N LEU A 121 24.59 -11.58 -0.69
CA LEU A 121 23.63 -11.22 -1.72
C LEU A 121 23.56 -12.17 -2.92
N ARG A 122 24.70 -12.75 -3.31
CA ARG A 122 24.86 -13.54 -4.54
C ARG A 122 23.98 -14.78 -4.55
N GLU A 123 23.14 -14.92 -5.59
CA GLU A 123 22.25 -16.09 -5.78
C GLU A 123 21.37 -16.38 -4.53
N ARG A 124 21.06 -15.33 -3.77
CA ARG A 124 20.23 -15.40 -2.57
C ARG A 124 18.93 -14.67 -2.82
N ALA A 125 17.83 -15.33 -2.49
CA ALA A 125 16.53 -14.71 -2.40
C ALA A 125 16.23 -14.32 -0.94
N ARG A 126 15.51 -13.22 -0.75
CA ARG A 126 15.03 -12.79 0.56
C ARG A 126 13.53 -12.50 0.50
N GLY A 127 12.76 -13.27 1.24
CA GLY A 127 11.36 -13.00 1.54
C GLY A 127 11.23 -12.19 2.84
N VAL A 128 10.34 -11.21 2.84
CA VAL A 128 10.00 -10.42 4.04
C VAL A 128 8.49 -10.41 4.17
N TYR A 129 8.00 -10.88 5.32
CA TYR A 129 6.58 -11.08 5.56
C TYR A 129 6.19 -10.59 6.95
N GLU A 130 4.99 -10.06 7.08
CA GLU A 130 4.39 -9.80 8.39
C GLU A 130 4.09 -11.12 9.11
N ILE A 131 4.33 -11.15 10.42
CA ILE A 131 3.99 -12.31 11.25
C ILE A 131 2.49 -12.25 11.56
N VAL A 132 1.75 -13.33 11.26
CA VAL A 132 0.32 -13.44 11.53
C VAL A 132 0.03 -13.13 13.00
N GLY A 133 -0.93 -12.23 13.26
CA GLY A 133 -1.30 -11.78 14.61
C GLY A 133 -0.35 -10.78 15.28
N ARG A 134 0.75 -10.40 14.61
CA ARG A 134 1.72 -9.39 15.09
C ARG A 134 1.80 -8.14 14.22
N GLY A 135 0.81 -7.95 13.35
CA GLY A 135 0.73 -6.76 12.53
C GLY A 135 0.38 -5.49 13.31
N PHE A 136 -0.24 -4.52 12.63
CA PHE A 136 -0.53 -3.22 13.25
C PHE A 136 -1.24 -3.34 14.60
N LYS A 137 -0.66 -2.68 15.60
CA LYS A 137 -1.25 -2.39 16.92
C LYS A 137 -0.95 -0.94 17.24
N ASP A 138 -1.78 -0.31 18.07
CA ASP A 138 -1.59 1.09 18.43
C ASP A 138 -0.22 1.35 19.10
N ASN A 139 0.28 0.37 19.86
CA ASN A 139 1.58 0.41 20.52
C ASN A 139 2.76 -0.01 19.61
N SER A 140 2.51 -0.46 18.37
CA SER A 140 3.56 -0.69 17.37
C SER A 140 4.11 0.62 16.80
N VAL A 141 3.42 1.75 17.02
CA VAL A 141 3.83 3.08 16.57
C VAL A 141 3.97 4.01 17.77
N ILE A 142 5.21 4.42 18.03
CA ILE A 142 5.59 5.38 19.06
C ILE A 142 5.69 6.75 18.38
N VAL A 143 4.89 7.71 18.85
CA VAL A 143 4.89 9.09 18.34
C VAL A 143 5.90 9.89 19.14
N HIS A 144 6.88 10.49 18.47
CA HIS A 144 7.84 11.41 19.11
C HIS A 144 7.43 12.86 18.93
N SER A 145 6.91 13.19 17.75
CA SER A 145 6.40 14.51 17.39
C SER A 145 5.35 14.39 16.27
N PRO A 146 4.69 15.49 15.86
CA PRO A 146 3.80 15.49 14.69
C PRO A 146 4.46 15.10 13.36
N ASP A 147 5.80 15.02 13.34
CA ASP A 147 6.61 14.79 12.15
C ASP A 147 7.59 13.62 12.30
N SER A 148 7.55 12.88 13.42
CA SER A 148 8.50 11.79 13.69
C SER A 148 7.88 10.68 14.52
N TRP A 149 8.09 9.45 14.07
CA TRP A 149 7.58 8.22 14.65
C TRP A 149 8.64 7.13 14.67
N THR A 150 8.57 6.25 15.66
CA THR A 150 9.22 4.94 15.61
C THR A 150 8.16 3.87 15.38
N VAL A 151 8.34 3.06 14.34
CA VAL A 151 7.49 1.93 14.02
C VAL A 151 8.24 0.63 14.32
N ASN A 152 7.66 -0.22 15.15
CA ASN A 152 8.15 -1.57 15.41
C ASN A 152 7.49 -2.54 14.44
N LEU A 153 8.24 -3.02 13.45
CA LEU A 153 7.78 -4.01 12.48
C LEU A 153 8.22 -5.41 12.94
N ASP A 154 7.28 -6.25 13.37
CA ASP A 154 7.52 -7.65 13.73
C ASP A 154 7.39 -8.52 12.47
N LEU A 155 8.53 -8.85 11.84
CA LEU A 155 8.57 -9.47 10.52
C LEU A 155 9.28 -10.84 10.55
N SER A 156 8.84 -11.74 9.68
CA SER A 156 9.58 -12.94 9.30
C SER A 156 10.45 -12.61 8.10
N VAL A 157 11.74 -12.88 8.21
CA VAL A 157 12.69 -12.80 7.10
C VAL A 157 13.15 -14.20 6.75
N ASP A 158 12.86 -14.59 5.52
CA ASP A 158 13.24 -15.88 4.96
C ASP A 158 14.35 -15.66 3.94
N GLU A 159 15.45 -16.38 4.06
CA GLU A 159 16.53 -16.39 3.08
C GLU A 159 16.62 -17.75 2.42
N TYR A 160 16.72 -17.73 1.09
CA TYR A 160 16.90 -18.91 0.26
C TYR A 160 18.20 -18.78 -0.53
N PHE A 161 18.84 -19.92 -0.80
CA PHE A 161 19.98 -20.01 -1.70
C PHE A 161 19.65 -21.09 -2.72
N LYS A 162 19.56 -20.74 -4.00
CA LYS A 162 19.15 -21.67 -5.09
C LYS A 162 17.88 -22.47 -4.75
N ASP A 163 16.84 -21.76 -4.31
CA ASP A 163 15.54 -22.32 -3.92
C ASP A 163 15.53 -23.22 -2.67
N GLU A 164 16.67 -23.40 -1.99
CA GLU A 164 16.72 -24.08 -0.70
C GLU A 164 16.57 -23.07 0.46
N PRO A 165 15.63 -23.29 1.40
CA PRO A 165 15.47 -22.40 2.55
C PRO A 165 16.68 -22.51 3.47
N VAL A 166 17.42 -21.42 3.61
CA VAL A 166 18.62 -21.36 4.44
C VAL A 166 18.27 -20.95 5.86
N LYS A 167 17.33 -20.00 6.01
CA LYS A 167 17.11 -19.34 7.29
C LYS A 167 15.74 -18.66 7.34
N ARG A 168 14.99 -18.90 8.42
CA ARG A 168 13.82 -18.10 8.80
C ARG A 168 14.08 -17.45 10.15
N VAL A 169 13.98 -16.12 10.23
CA VAL A 169 14.14 -15.38 11.50
C VAL A 169 12.97 -14.45 11.72
N LEU A 170 12.40 -14.53 12.91
CA LEU A 170 11.43 -13.56 13.41
C LEU A 170 12.20 -12.41 14.06
N THR A 171 12.03 -11.20 13.55
CA THR A 171 12.78 -10.02 13.99
C THR A 171 11.86 -8.82 14.11
N ARG A 172 12.02 -8.06 15.19
CA ARG A 172 11.46 -6.72 15.34
C ARG A 172 12.43 -5.71 14.76
N PHE A 173 11.97 -4.97 13.75
CA PHE A 173 12.71 -3.87 13.14
C PHE A 173 12.15 -2.54 13.65
N PRO A 174 12.85 -1.84 14.55
CA PRO A 174 12.45 -0.52 15.02
C PRO A 174 12.92 0.53 14.01
N VAL A 175 12.02 0.96 13.12
CA VAL A 175 12.32 1.91 12.03
C VAL A 175 11.85 3.31 12.37
N ASN A 176 12.57 4.34 11.94
CA ASN A 176 12.15 5.73 12.09
C ASN A 176 11.44 6.20 10.82
N ILE A 177 10.26 6.78 11.00
CA ILE A 177 9.48 7.42 9.95
C ILE A 177 9.39 8.90 10.28
N VAL A 178 9.55 9.74 9.27
CA VAL A 178 9.46 11.20 9.40
C VAL A 178 8.47 11.76 8.40
N ARG A 179 7.96 12.98 8.65
CA ARG A 179 7.32 13.75 7.59
C ARG A 179 8.37 14.13 6.56
N MET A 180 8.04 13.98 5.28
CA MET A 180 8.95 14.34 4.20
C MET A 180 8.18 15.13 3.16
N GLU A 181 8.58 16.39 2.99
CA GLU A 181 8.05 17.26 1.94
C GLU A 181 8.74 16.91 0.62
N THR A 182 8.00 16.21 -0.23
CA THR A 182 8.44 15.74 -1.55
C THR A 182 7.29 15.91 -2.52
N ASP A 183 7.58 15.86 -3.81
CA ASP A 183 6.57 15.89 -4.85
C ASP A 183 5.54 14.76 -4.63
N LEU A 184 4.29 15.16 -4.36
CA LEU A 184 3.17 14.26 -4.09
C LEU A 184 2.84 13.33 -5.27
N GLN A 185 3.29 13.65 -6.49
CA GLN A 185 3.16 12.73 -7.63
C GLN A 185 4.00 11.48 -7.43
N ASN A 186 5.20 11.64 -6.86
CA ASN A 186 6.16 10.57 -6.65
C ASN A 186 6.09 9.95 -5.25
N ASN A 187 5.72 10.75 -4.24
CA ASN A 187 5.47 10.29 -2.88
C ASN A 187 4.13 10.81 -2.35
N PRO A 188 3.02 10.09 -2.63
CA PRO A 188 1.69 10.49 -2.17
C PRO A 188 1.49 10.34 -0.65
N TRP A 189 2.41 9.69 0.07
CA TRP A 189 2.31 9.52 1.52
C TRP A 189 2.70 10.78 2.29
N GLY A 190 3.58 11.62 1.74
CA GLY A 190 4.20 12.74 2.47
C GLY A 190 5.05 12.28 3.66
N LEU A 191 5.48 11.02 3.66
CA LEU A 191 6.28 10.39 4.69
C LEU A 191 7.63 9.94 4.12
N GLY A 192 8.65 9.94 4.95
CA GLY A 192 10.00 9.50 4.64
C GLY A 192 10.43 8.36 5.56
N PHE A 193 10.95 7.30 4.98
CA PHE A 193 11.55 6.18 5.68
C PHE A 193 13.00 6.54 6.02
N ASN A 194 13.28 6.71 7.31
CA ASN A 194 14.55 7.21 7.82
C ASN A 194 15.40 6.09 8.46
N CYS A 195 15.30 4.87 7.91
CA CYS A 195 16.05 3.70 8.34
C CYS A 195 15.79 3.33 9.81
N TYR A 196 16.78 2.82 10.53
CA TYR A 196 16.60 2.23 11.87
C TYR A 196 16.68 3.27 12.98
N SER A 197 15.76 3.20 13.94
CA SER A 197 15.80 3.99 15.18
C SER A 197 16.64 3.31 16.27
N SER A 198 16.78 1.98 16.22
CA SER A 198 17.67 1.20 17.08
C SER A 198 18.01 -0.13 16.40
N ILE A 199 18.81 -0.97 17.04
CA ILE A 199 19.21 -2.26 16.48
C ILE A 199 17.99 -3.21 16.34
N PRO A 200 17.88 -3.97 15.24
CA PRO A 200 16.86 -5.01 15.11
C PRO A 200 16.97 -6.06 16.23
N LEU A 201 15.83 -6.46 16.78
CA LEU A 201 15.74 -7.38 17.91
C LEU A 201 15.17 -8.71 17.44
N ARG A 202 15.88 -9.81 17.66
CA ARG A 202 15.36 -11.15 17.35
C ARG A 202 14.19 -11.45 18.29
N LEU A 203 13.07 -11.88 17.72
CA LEU A 203 11.92 -12.34 18.50
C LEU A 203 12.14 -13.81 18.86
N GLU A 204 12.07 -14.12 20.15
CA GLU A 204 12.05 -15.50 20.60
C GLU A 204 10.75 -16.16 20.11
N ALA A 205 10.88 -17.33 19.50
CA ALA A 205 9.72 -18.14 19.15
C ALA A 205 9.12 -18.68 20.45
N LYS A 206 8.12 -18.00 21.02
CA LYS A 206 7.14 -18.73 21.82
C LYS A 206 6.43 -19.66 20.85
N GLU A 207 6.68 -20.96 20.97
CA GLU A 207 5.91 -21.99 20.29
C GLU A 207 4.42 -21.66 20.48
N PHE A 208 3.74 -21.29 19.39
CA PHE A 208 2.30 -21.30 19.38
C PHE A 208 1.89 -22.77 19.48
N ARG A 209 1.61 -23.23 20.70
CA ARG A 209 0.91 -24.50 20.89
C ARG A 209 -0.52 -24.29 20.40
N GLU A 210 -0.79 -24.74 19.17
CA GLU A 210 -2.16 -25.03 18.73
C GLU A 210 -2.73 -26.11 19.66
N GLY A 211 -3.61 -25.71 20.57
CA GLY A 211 -4.33 -26.65 21.43
C GLY A 211 -4.73 -26.07 22.77
N ASP A 212 -5.60 -25.06 22.78
CA ASP A 212 -6.53 -24.82 23.88
C ASP A 212 -7.88 -24.41 23.25
N ASN A 213 -8.53 -25.38 22.62
CA ASN A 213 -9.98 -25.43 22.54
C ASN A 213 -10.42 -26.49 23.54
N GLN A 214 -10.76 -26.03 24.75
CA GLN A 214 -11.61 -26.78 25.67
C GLN A 214 -12.51 -25.81 26.44
#